data_AF-A0A4Y9NIE6-F1
#
_entry.id   AF-A0A4Y9NIE6-F1
#
_cell.length_a   1.000
_cell.length_b   1.000
_cell.length_c   1.000
_cell.angle_alpha   90.00
_cell.angle_beta   90.00
_cell.angle_gamma   90.00
#
_symmetry.space_group_name_H-M   'P 1'
#
loop_
_entity.id
_entity.type
_entity.pdbx_description
1 polymer ?
#
loop_
_entity_poly.entity_id
_entity_poly.type
_entity_poly.pdbx_seq_one_letter_code
_entity_poly.pdbx_strand_id
1 'polypeptide(L)'
;RTAVETSMETVDDALDGAPHPDELAGAVLALVAVARPAPGELPWLAELALPDADGGWAPAGELVRPGSALAAVLAPGSLGLLDAETAATADPEALRAVGVLDTFALVRATDPDELDVDDADRWADAVLDRLPADAPPPEWPPLTAVRDLELVDDWAGALPLLARLPAEARADVVVGGLSARGYLRWWLRTHPVLAGVRPDRLRHPDGTELQGLYEPAAAGPEVLELLRPPARLDDVLADVDDAIELLDRLGDPARTVRPEVLRTVYARLAAALDGIDADPPDRVRVAPDRVAEDAVVLDAPYLLPLVDLPVVPGGGAPGAVADLLDLPMASEVVTAPSPTGGRRVAWAELPGAALAGARLGRQELTGEVAVHDTLTVGGRRVAWWPEGDVDHVDGSATALGRALAWRAGDWAKRQALAEAFALPDRAGELAAEDAVGE
;
A
#
# COMPACT_ATOMS: atom_id res chain seq x y z
N ARG A 1 2.73 -35.00 -32.11
CA ARG A 1 2.16 -35.43 -30.82
C ARG A 1 2.79 -36.74 -30.36
N THR A 2 2.47 -37.90 -30.93
CA THR A 2 3.12 -39.18 -30.53
C THR A 2 4.65 -39.12 -30.55
N ALA A 3 5.25 -38.58 -31.61
CA ALA A 3 6.71 -38.40 -31.70
C ALA A 3 7.32 -37.53 -30.59
N VAL A 4 6.54 -36.62 -29.99
CA VAL A 4 6.97 -35.78 -28.87
C VAL A 4 6.77 -36.53 -27.55
N GLU A 5 5.59 -37.10 -27.34
CA GLU A 5 5.24 -37.87 -26.15
C GLU A 5 6.21 -39.05 -25.91
N THR A 6 6.69 -39.70 -26.97
CA THR A 6 7.66 -40.82 -26.86
C THR A 6 9.12 -40.38 -26.95
N SER A 7 9.43 -39.09 -27.15
CA SER A 7 10.81 -38.64 -27.43
C SER A 7 11.72 -38.82 -26.21
N MET A 8 11.26 -38.43 -25.02
CA MET A 8 11.98 -38.64 -23.75
C MET A 8 12.07 -40.14 -23.39
N GLU A 9 11.00 -40.91 -23.61
CA GLU A 9 11.05 -42.37 -23.41
C GLU A 9 12.10 -43.04 -24.31
N THR A 10 12.32 -42.51 -25.53
CA THR A 10 13.33 -43.03 -26.46
C THR A 10 14.76 -42.71 -26.01
N VAL A 11 14.96 -41.63 -25.26
CA VAL A 11 16.25 -41.31 -24.62
C VAL A 11 16.57 -42.34 -23.55
N ASP A 12 15.58 -42.66 -22.71
CA ASP A 12 15.75 -43.56 -21.55
C ASP A 12 15.84 -45.04 -21.94
N ASP A 13 15.01 -45.49 -22.89
CA ASP A 13 14.88 -46.89 -23.32
C ASP A 13 14.87 -46.99 -24.86
N ALA A 14 16.05 -46.85 -25.45
CA ALA A 14 16.22 -46.97 -26.91
C ALA A 14 15.83 -48.37 -27.41
N LEU A 15 14.65 -48.48 -28.03
CA LEU A 15 14.18 -49.71 -28.65
C LEU A 15 14.90 -49.97 -29.99
N ASP A 16 15.31 -51.22 -30.20
CA ASP A 16 15.94 -51.65 -31.45
C ASP A 16 15.05 -51.34 -32.66
N GLY A 17 15.51 -50.43 -33.52
CA GLY A 17 14.82 -50.01 -34.76
C GLY A 17 13.87 -48.80 -34.61
N ALA A 18 13.78 -48.19 -33.42
CA ALA A 18 13.13 -46.89 -33.26
C ALA A 18 14.01 -45.75 -33.80
N PRO A 19 13.44 -44.62 -34.27
CA PRO A 19 14.20 -43.45 -34.68
C PRO A 19 15.01 -42.88 -33.52
N HIS A 20 16.20 -42.35 -33.78
CA HIS A 20 17.00 -41.68 -32.75
C HIS A 20 16.29 -40.38 -32.29
N PRO A 21 16.42 -39.96 -31.02
CA PRO A 21 15.84 -38.70 -30.54
C PRO A 21 16.18 -37.49 -31.41
N ASP A 22 17.42 -37.40 -31.94
CA ASP A 22 17.83 -36.34 -32.89
C ASP A 22 16.98 -36.31 -34.18
N GLU A 23 16.64 -37.48 -34.72
CA GLU A 23 15.85 -37.59 -35.94
C GLU A 23 14.41 -37.15 -35.69
N LEU A 24 13.86 -37.49 -34.52
CA LEU A 24 12.53 -37.04 -34.08
C LEU A 24 12.51 -35.53 -33.87
N ALA A 25 13.48 -34.98 -33.15
CA ALA A 25 13.64 -33.55 -32.90
C ALA A 25 13.71 -32.77 -34.22
N GLY A 26 14.58 -33.20 -35.14
CA GLY A 26 14.72 -32.57 -36.46
C GLY A 26 13.43 -32.60 -37.27
N ALA A 27 12.71 -33.73 -37.28
CA ALA A 27 11.45 -33.86 -37.99
C ALA A 27 10.33 -32.98 -37.40
N VAL A 28 10.23 -32.92 -36.07
CA VAL A 28 9.24 -32.08 -35.37
C VAL A 28 9.55 -30.60 -35.58
N LEU A 29 10.80 -30.17 -35.40
CA LEU A 29 11.22 -28.78 -35.63
C LEU A 29 10.96 -28.34 -37.08
N ALA A 30 11.24 -29.20 -38.08
CA ALA A 30 10.93 -28.91 -39.47
C ALA A 30 9.43 -28.77 -39.74
N LEU A 31 8.59 -29.61 -39.12
CA LEU A 31 7.13 -29.51 -39.23
C LEU A 31 6.61 -28.23 -38.58
N VAL A 32 7.10 -27.90 -37.39
CA VAL A 32 6.72 -26.70 -36.64
C VAL A 32 7.16 -25.44 -37.38
N ALA A 33 8.34 -25.42 -38.01
CA ALA A 33 8.81 -24.29 -38.82
C ALA A 33 7.86 -23.98 -40.01
N VAL A 34 7.20 -25.01 -40.54
CA VAL A 34 6.21 -24.88 -41.62
C VAL A 34 4.82 -24.50 -41.07
N ALA A 35 4.37 -25.18 -40.01
CA ALA A 35 3.03 -24.99 -39.44
C ALA A 35 2.88 -23.68 -38.67
N ARG A 36 3.97 -23.20 -38.06
CA ARG A 36 4.08 -21.98 -37.24
C ARG A 36 2.96 -21.84 -36.20
N PRO A 37 2.76 -22.85 -35.32
CA PRO A 37 1.89 -22.66 -34.16
C PRO A 37 2.41 -21.49 -33.32
N ALA A 38 1.51 -20.77 -32.67
CA ALA A 38 1.93 -19.75 -31.71
C ALA A 38 2.59 -20.44 -30.50
N PRO A 39 3.60 -19.83 -29.85
CA PRO A 39 4.15 -20.34 -28.60
C PRO A 39 3.05 -20.62 -27.57
N GLY A 40 3.02 -21.83 -27.02
CA GLY A 40 2.00 -22.27 -26.06
C GLY A 40 0.65 -22.68 -26.67
N GLU A 41 0.42 -22.58 -27.98
CA GLU A 41 -0.81 -23.06 -28.64
C GLU A 41 -0.96 -24.59 -28.52
N LEU A 42 0.17 -25.29 -28.58
CA LEU A 42 0.26 -26.74 -28.44
C LEU A 42 1.21 -27.07 -27.27
N PRO A 43 0.75 -27.02 -26.01
CA PRO A 43 1.61 -27.14 -24.83
C PRO A 43 2.46 -28.41 -24.79
N TRP A 44 1.93 -29.52 -25.30
CA TRP A 44 2.63 -30.80 -25.39
C TRP A 44 3.90 -30.75 -26.26
N LEU A 45 4.14 -29.71 -27.07
CA LEU A 45 5.40 -29.56 -27.79
C LEU A 45 6.60 -29.30 -26.87
N ALA A 46 6.36 -28.76 -25.67
CA ALA A 46 7.39 -28.49 -24.65
C ALA A 46 8.10 -29.77 -24.16
N GLU A 47 7.45 -30.93 -24.29
CA GLU A 47 7.99 -32.24 -23.92
C GLU A 47 8.95 -32.82 -24.97
N LEU A 48 9.22 -32.11 -26.07
CA LEU A 48 10.11 -32.61 -27.10
C LEU A 48 11.53 -32.70 -26.56
N ALA A 49 12.10 -33.90 -26.52
CA ALA A 49 13.49 -34.12 -26.18
C ALA A 49 14.39 -33.37 -27.17
N LEU A 50 15.20 -32.45 -26.66
CA LEU A 50 16.23 -31.72 -27.39
C LEU A 50 17.59 -31.92 -26.71
N PRO A 51 18.70 -31.88 -27.46
CA PRO A 51 20.03 -32.00 -26.89
C PRO A 51 20.36 -30.79 -26.02
N ASP A 52 20.88 -31.05 -24.82
CA ASP A 52 21.39 -30.02 -23.92
C ASP A 52 22.89 -29.74 -24.15
N ALA A 53 23.37 -28.62 -23.60
CA ALA A 53 24.77 -28.21 -23.74
C ALA A 53 25.78 -29.10 -22.99
N ASP A 54 25.33 -29.95 -22.07
CA ASP A 54 26.14 -30.89 -21.30
C ASP A 54 26.25 -32.27 -21.98
N GLY A 55 25.62 -32.44 -23.15
CA GLY A 55 25.64 -33.66 -23.96
C GLY A 55 24.55 -34.67 -23.61
N GLY A 56 23.59 -34.26 -22.78
CA GLY A 56 22.37 -35.01 -22.45
C GLY A 56 21.17 -34.58 -23.29
N TRP A 57 19.98 -34.86 -22.75
CA TRP A 57 18.69 -34.58 -23.36
C TRP A 57 17.74 -34.03 -22.31
N ALA A 58 16.99 -33.00 -22.66
CA ALA A 58 15.96 -32.43 -21.80
C ALA A 58 14.72 -32.04 -22.62
N PRO A 59 13.54 -31.92 -21.98
CA PRO A 59 12.38 -31.33 -22.60
C PRO A 59 12.68 -29.92 -23.13
N ALA A 60 12.20 -29.61 -24.33
CA ALA A 60 12.36 -28.29 -24.94
C ALA A 60 11.92 -27.15 -24.02
N GLY A 61 10.85 -27.34 -23.25
CA GLY A 61 10.31 -26.38 -22.28
C GLY A 61 11.16 -26.14 -21.03
N GLU A 62 12.25 -26.88 -20.85
CA GLU A 62 13.23 -26.74 -19.76
C GLU A 62 14.58 -26.20 -20.25
N LEU A 63 14.73 -26.00 -21.56
CA LEU A 63 15.97 -25.54 -22.17
C LEU A 63 15.91 -24.06 -22.51
N VAL A 64 16.92 -23.32 -22.03
CA VAL A 64 17.12 -21.92 -22.33
C VAL A 64 17.97 -21.78 -23.59
N ARG A 65 17.52 -20.94 -24.52
CA ARG A 65 18.28 -20.63 -25.74
C ARG A 65 19.56 -19.86 -25.40
N PRO A 66 20.75 -20.33 -25.79
CA PRO A 66 22.00 -19.62 -25.57
C PRO A 66 21.98 -18.21 -26.15
N GLY A 67 22.46 -17.24 -25.37
CA GLY A 67 22.51 -15.82 -25.77
C GLY A 67 21.15 -15.11 -25.82
N SER A 68 20.07 -15.74 -25.34
CA SER A 68 18.79 -15.06 -25.13
C SER A 68 18.85 -14.04 -23.98
N ALA A 69 17.86 -13.16 -23.91
CA ALA A 69 17.76 -12.22 -22.81
C ALA A 69 17.48 -12.92 -21.48
N LEU A 70 16.71 -14.02 -21.50
CA LEU A 70 16.50 -14.86 -20.31
C LEU A 70 17.82 -15.48 -19.82
N ALA A 71 18.64 -16.05 -20.71
CA ALA A 71 19.93 -16.64 -20.34
C ALA A 71 20.86 -15.64 -19.63
N ALA A 72 20.74 -14.34 -19.93
CA ALA A 72 21.58 -13.30 -19.35
C ALA A 72 21.17 -12.91 -17.91
N VAL A 73 19.95 -13.25 -17.47
CA VAL A 73 19.41 -12.83 -16.17
C VAL A 73 19.30 -13.95 -15.15
N LEU A 74 19.31 -15.20 -15.60
CA LEU A 74 19.25 -16.37 -14.73
C LEU A 74 20.59 -16.64 -14.03
N ALA A 75 20.51 -17.22 -12.84
CA ALA A 75 21.67 -17.74 -12.15
C ALA A 75 22.37 -18.81 -13.02
N PRO A 76 23.71 -18.79 -13.16
CA PRO A 76 24.41 -19.75 -13.99
C PRO A 76 24.12 -21.20 -13.56
N GLY A 77 23.66 -22.02 -14.51
CA GLY A 77 23.35 -23.44 -14.28
C GLY A 77 22.02 -23.71 -13.57
N SER A 78 21.16 -22.70 -13.40
CA SER A 78 19.82 -22.89 -12.82
C SER A 78 18.86 -23.63 -13.74
N LEU A 79 19.02 -23.47 -15.06
CA LEU A 79 18.29 -24.18 -16.10
C LEU A 79 19.27 -24.71 -17.17
N GLY A 80 18.87 -25.78 -17.84
CA GLY A 80 19.64 -26.36 -18.94
C GLY A 80 19.75 -25.39 -20.12
N LEU A 81 20.90 -25.35 -20.78
CA LEU A 81 21.08 -24.62 -22.02
C LEU A 81 20.83 -25.57 -23.20
N LEU A 82 20.10 -25.11 -24.22
CA LEU A 82 20.01 -25.83 -25.49
C LEU A 82 21.42 -25.98 -26.09
N ASP A 83 21.72 -27.15 -26.65
CA ASP A 83 22.96 -27.39 -27.38
C ASP A 83 23.23 -26.29 -28.43
N ALA A 84 24.50 -25.87 -28.52
CA ALA A 84 24.91 -24.72 -29.32
C ALA A 84 24.79 -24.98 -30.83
N GLU A 85 25.01 -26.21 -31.30
CA GLU A 85 24.87 -26.57 -32.71
C GLU A 85 23.38 -26.57 -33.12
N THR A 86 22.53 -27.15 -32.28
CA THR A 86 21.07 -27.14 -32.45
C THR A 86 20.53 -25.72 -32.43
N ALA A 87 20.94 -24.89 -31.47
CA ALA A 87 20.53 -23.49 -31.37
C ALA A 87 20.96 -22.64 -32.58
N ALA A 88 22.08 -22.99 -33.22
CA ALA A 88 22.62 -22.28 -34.38
C ALA A 88 21.96 -22.68 -35.71
N THR A 89 21.44 -23.90 -35.81
CA THR A 89 20.93 -24.48 -37.05
C THR A 89 19.40 -24.50 -37.14
N ALA A 90 18.71 -24.63 -36.01
CA ALA A 90 17.25 -24.65 -35.96
C ALA A 90 16.64 -23.26 -36.20
N ASP A 91 15.42 -23.24 -36.76
CA ASP A 91 14.66 -22.01 -36.94
C ASP A 91 14.27 -21.41 -35.56
N PRO A 92 14.60 -20.14 -35.26
CA PRO A 92 14.32 -19.55 -33.95
C PRO A 92 12.82 -19.48 -33.59
N GLU A 93 11.93 -19.32 -34.58
CA GLU A 93 10.50 -19.33 -34.33
C GLU A 93 10.03 -20.74 -33.97
N ALA A 94 10.56 -21.77 -34.66
CA ALA A 94 10.26 -23.15 -34.34
C ALA A 94 10.73 -23.55 -32.93
N LEU A 95 11.95 -23.13 -32.54
CA LEU A 95 12.47 -23.35 -31.18
C LEU A 95 11.53 -22.74 -30.12
N ARG A 96 11.07 -21.49 -30.32
CA ARG A 96 10.10 -20.87 -29.40
C ARG A 96 8.75 -21.58 -29.41
N ALA A 97 8.28 -22.03 -30.58
CA ALA A 97 6.99 -22.70 -30.67
C ALA A 97 6.99 -24.08 -30.00
N VAL A 98 8.13 -24.77 -29.97
CA VAL A 98 8.30 -26.01 -29.17
C VAL A 98 8.63 -25.74 -27.71
N GLY A 99 8.73 -24.49 -27.27
CA GLY A 99 8.87 -24.13 -25.86
C GLY A 99 10.29 -23.83 -25.39
N VAL A 100 11.31 -23.85 -26.27
CA VAL A 100 12.66 -23.41 -25.88
C VAL A 100 12.61 -21.95 -25.43
N LEU A 101 13.15 -21.71 -24.24
CA LEU A 101 12.98 -20.48 -23.50
C LEU A 101 13.92 -19.38 -24.03
N ASP A 102 13.34 -18.28 -24.52
CA ASP A 102 14.08 -17.04 -24.80
C ASP A 102 13.64 -15.84 -23.94
N THR A 103 12.53 -16.02 -23.22
CA THR A 103 11.94 -15.18 -22.18
C THR A 103 11.21 -16.08 -21.17
N PHE A 104 10.73 -15.51 -20.06
CA PHE A 104 9.97 -16.26 -19.06
C PHE A 104 8.74 -16.98 -19.64
N ALA A 105 8.57 -18.25 -19.29
CA ALA A 105 7.43 -19.06 -19.67
C ALA A 105 6.22 -18.81 -18.77
N LEU A 106 5.03 -19.06 -19.34
CA LEU A 106 3.75 -18.92 -18.65
C LEU A 106 3.11 -20.29 -18.41
N VAL A 107 2.66 -20.53 -17.18
CA VAL A 107 1.81 -21.69 -16.81
C VAL A 107 0.37 -21.20 -16.71
N ARG A 108 -0.56 -22.02 -17.18
CA ARG A 108 -2.01 -21.76 -17.11
C ARG A 108 -2.68 -22.92 -16.41
N ALA A 109 -3.56 -22.61 -15.48
CA ALA A 109 -4.30 -23.58 -14.69
C ALA A 109 -5.72 -23.10 -14.40
N THR A 110 -6.55 -23.98 -13.88
CA THR A 110 -7.88 -23.63 -13.36
C THR A 110 -7.97 -23.66 -11.84
N ASP A 111 -6.93 -24.18 -11.20
CA ASP A 111 -6.78 -24.26 -9.75
C ASP A 111 -5.34 -23.85 -9.37
N PRO A 112 -5.12 -23.07 -8.30
CA PRO A 112 -3.77 -22.74 -7.85
C PRO A 112 -2.89 -23.96 -7.54
N ASP A 113 -3.48 -25.06 -7.08
CA ASP A 113 -2.73 -26.29 -6.75
C ASP A 113 -2.13 -26.97 -8.00
N GLU A 114 -2.63 -26.63 -9.19
CA GLU A 114 -2.11 -27.11 -10.47
C GLU A 114 -0.97 -26.22 -11.02
N LEU A 115 -0.67 -25.08 -10.38
CA LEU A 115 0.40 -24.19 -10.78
C LEU A 115 1.75 -24.72 -10.28
N ASP A 116 2.54 -25.28 -11.19
CA ASP A 116 3.93 -25.67 -10.93
C ASP A 116 4.87 -24.45 -11.04
N VAL A 117 4.79 -23.57 -10.04
CA VAL A 117 5.61 -22.35 -9.89
C VAL A 117 5.96 -22.13 -8.43
N ASP A 118 7.03 -21.39 -8.17
CA ASP A 118 7.48 -21.05 -6.81
C ASP A 118 6.39 -20.32 -6.00
N ASP A 119 6.21 -20.70 -4.73
CA ASP A 119 5.29 -20.04 -3.80
C ASP A 119 3.82 -19.89 -4.30
N ALA A 120 3.35 -20.80 -5.17
CA ALA A 120 1.96 -20.81 -5.66
C ALA A 120 0.92 -20.93 -4.54
N ASP A 121 1.20 -21.75 -3.53
CA ASP A 121 0.38 -21.96 -2.33
C ASP A 121 0.27 -20.67 -1.51
N ARG A 122 1.39 -20.00 -1.26
CA ARG A 122 1.42 -18.72 -0.53
C ARG A 122 0.69 -17.61 -1.26
N TRP A 123 0.78 -17.57 -2.59
CA TRP A 123 0.00 -16.64 -3.39
C TRP A 123 -1.49 -16.91 -3.24
N ALA A 124 -1.91 -18.18 -3.31
CA ALA A 124 -3.30 -18.56 -3.13
C ALA A 124 -3.82 -18.16 -1.74
N ASP A 125 -3.07 -18.46 -0.67
CA ASP A 125 -3.38 -18.05 0.70
C ASP A 125 -3.55 -16.53 0.80
N ALA A 126 -2.62 -15.75 0.25
CA ALA A 126 -2.69 -14.28 0.26
C ALA A 126 -3.90 -13.72 -0.50
N VAL A 127 -4.44 -14.44 -1.49
CA VAL A 127 -5.70 -14.08 -2.16
C VAL A 127 -6.90 -14.46 -1.29
N LEU A 128 -6.88 -15.65 -0.68
CA LEU A 128 -7.97 -16.17 0.16
C LEU A 128 -8.13 -15.37 1.46
N ASP A 129 -7.04 -14.91 2.07
CA ASP A 129 -7.04 -14.09 3.30
C ASP A 129 -7.75 -12.74 3.11
N ARG A 130 -7.97 -12.30 1.86
CA ARG A 130 -8.74 -11.08 1.55
C ARG A 130 -10.25 -11.33 1.53
N LEU A 131 -10.68 -12.58 1.47
CA LEU A 131 -12.09 -12.94 1.49
C LEU A 131 -12.63 -12.86 2.93
N PRO A 132 -13.95 -12.66 3.11
CA PRO A 132 -14.56 -12.79 4.44
C PRO A 132 -14.21 -14.13 5.08
N ALA A 133 -13.93 -14.15 6.39
CA ALA A 133 -13.52 -15.36 7.10
C ALA A 133 -14.55 -16.51 7.05
N ASP A 134 -15.83 -16.19 6.80
CA ASP A 134 -16.94 -17.14 6.65
C ASP A 134 -17.32 -17.42 5.18
N ALA A 135 -16.53 -16.93 4.22
CA ALA A 135 -16.77 -17.18 2.80
C ALA A 135 -16.60 -18.67 2.47
N PRO A 136 -17.46 -19.25 1.60
CA PRO A 136 -17.22 -20.59 1.08
C PRO A 136 -15.95 -20.61 0.20
N PRO A 137 -15.36 -21.79 -0.05
CA PRO A 137 -14.27 -21.92 -1.02
C PRO A 137 -14.66 -21.28 -2.34
N PRO A 138 -13.86 -20.34 -2.88
CA PRO A 138 -14.22 -19.62 -4.08
C PRO A 138 -14.00 -20.47 -5.32
N GLU A 139 -14.74 -20.14 -6.39
CA GLU A 139 -14.37 -20.59 -7.73
C GLU A 139 -13.22 -19.72 -8.25
N TRP A 140 -12.14 -20.36 -8.71
CA TRP A 140 -11.01 -19.67 -9.31
C TRP A 140 -11.27 -19.34 -10.79
N PRO A 141 -10.93 -18.12 -11.26
CA PRO A 141 -10.89 -17.84 -12.69
C PRO A 141 -9.74 -18.62 -13.35
N PRO A 142 -9.66 -18.66 -14.70
CA PRO A 142 -8.45 -19.14 -15.36
C PRO A 142 -7.22 -18.36 -14.88
N LEU A 143 -6.19 -19.10 -14.45
CA LEU A 143 -5.00 -18.56 -13.83
C LEU A 143 -3.85 -18.50 -14.84
N THR A 144 -2.96 -17.54 -14.66
CA THR A 144 -1.71 -17.43 -15.42
C THR A 144 -0.60 -17.05 -14.45
N ALA A 145 0.43 -17.89 -14.39
CA ALA A 145 1.62 -17.68 -13.57
C ALA A 145 2.88 -17.68 -14.43
N VAL A 146 3.96 -17.13 -13.89
CA VAL A 146 5.26 -17.04 -14.56
C VAL A 146 6.21 -18.01 -13.87
N ARG A 147 6.89 -18.86 -14.64
CA ARG A 147 7.83 -19.84 -14.08
C ARG A 147 9.16 -19.21 -13.72
N ASP A 148 9.90 -19.90 -12.85
CA ASP A 148 11.35 -19.75 -12.68
C ASP A 148 11.80 -18.34 -12.24
N LEU A 149 10.95 -17.62 -11.50
CA LEU A 149 11.26 -16.28 -10.99
C LEU A 149 12.36 -16.35 -9.92
N GLU A 150 12.37 -17.41 -9.12
CA GLU A 150 13.34 -17.72 -8.07
C GLU A 150 14.74 -18.05 -8.61
N LEU A 151 14.85 -18.34 -9.92
CA LEU A 151 16.11 -18.66 -10.59
C LEU A 151 16.85 -17.41 -11.12
N VAL A 152 16.28 -16.21 -10.96
CA VAL A 152 16.84 -14.95 -11.44
C VAL A 152 17.96 -14.44 -10.53
N ASP A 153 19.11 -14.11 -11.14
CA ASP A 153 20.25 -13.45 -10.47
C ASP A 153 20.29 -11.95 -10.79
N ASP A 154 20.03 -11.55 -12.04
CA ASP A 154 19.97 -10.13 -12.46
C ASP A 154 18.53 -9.63 -12.62
N TRP A 155 17.96 -9.13 -11.51
CA TRP A 155 16.64 -8.51 -11.50
C TRP A 155 16.54 -7.22 -12.33
N ALA A 156 17.63 -6.47 -12.49
CA ALA A 156 17.61 -5.25 -13.28
C ALA A 156 17.40 -5.56 -14.78
N GLY A 157 17.99 -6.65 -15.26
CA GLY A 157 17.75 -7.20 -16.60
C GLY A 157 16.40 -7.91 -16.75
N ALA A 158 15.93 -8.61 -15.70
CA ALA A 158 14.70 -9.41 -15.77
C ALA A 158 13.41 -8.58 -15.79
N LEU A 159 13.34 -7.51 -15.00
CA LEU A 159 12.11 -6.69 -14.85
C LEU A 159 11.58 -6.12 -16.19
N PRO A 160 12.41 -5.60 -17.12
CA PRO A 160 11.96 -5.21 -18.45
C PRO A 160 11.40 -6.36 -19.31
N LEU A 161 11.90 -7.59 -19.13
CA LEU A 161 11.36 -8.77 -19.84
C LEU A 161 9.96 -9.10 -19.30
N LEU A 162 9.81 -9.11 -17.98
CA LEU A 162 8.53 -9.35 -17.30
C LEU A 162 7.49 -8.27 -17.64
N ALA A 163 7.90 -7.00 -17.76
CA ALA A 163 7.01 -5.91 -18.11
C ALA A 163 6.42 -6.03 -19.53
N ARG A 164 7.10 -6.76 -20.43
CA ARG A 164 6.69 -7.02 -21.81
C ARG A 164 5.90 -8.32 -21.99
N LEU A 165 5.71 -9.09 -20.92
CA LEU A 165 4.87 -10.28 -20.97
C LEU A 165 3.43 -9.90 -21.36
N PRO A 166 2.69 -10.87 -21.95
CA PRO A 166 1.27 -10.71 -22.26
C PRO A 166 0.46 -10.16 -21.09
N ALA A 167 -0.61 -9.40 -21.40
CA ALA A 167 -1.37 -8.68 -20.39
C ALA A 167 -1.98 -9.62 -19.34
N GLU A 168 -2.35 -10.85 -19.72
CA GLU A 168 -2.88 -11.87 -18.82
C GLU A 168 -1.91 -12.28 -17.71
N ALA A 169 -0.60 -12.31 -17.97
CA ALA A 169 0.42 -12.63 -16.97
C ALA A 169 0.59 -11.50 -15.94
N ARG A 170 0.18 -10.28 -16.29
CA ARG A 170 0.27 -9.07 -15.45
C ARG A 170 -1.10 -8.62 -14.92
N ALA A 171 -2.14 -9.41 -15.15
CA ALA A 171 -3.50 -9.07 -14.76
C ALA A 171 -3.76 -9.38 -13.28
N ASP A 172 -4.67 -8.64 -12.68
CA ASP A 172 -5.22 -8.97 -11.37
C ASP A 172 -6.25 -10.09 -11.53
N VAL A 173 -6.39 -10.95 -10.52
CA VAL A 173 -7.41 -12.01 -10.48
C VAL A 173 -8.64 -11.51 -9.73
N VAL A 174 -9.82 -12.03 -10.09
CA VAL A 174 -11.07 -11.73 -9.38
C VAL A 174 -11.59 -13.01 -8.76
N VAL A 175 -11.60 -13.05 -7.43
CA VAL A 175 -11.97 -14.22 -6.62
C VAL A 175 -13.02 -13.77 -5.61
N GLY A 176 -14.17 -14.46 -5.55
CA GLY A 176 -15.27 -14.07 -4.65
C GLY A 176 -15.83 -12.66 -4.90
N GLY A 177 -15.64 -12.10 -6.12
CA GLY A 177 -16.02 -10.73 -6.46
C GLY A 177 -15.02 -9.65 -6.02
N LEU A 178 -13.92 -10.03 -5.37
CA LEU A 178 -12.84 -9.15 -4.96
C LEU A 178 -11.67 -9.24 -5.94
N SER A 179 -11.11 -8.08 -6.29
CA SER A 179 -9.90 -8.03 -7.12
C SER A 179 -8.67 -8.20 -6.22
N ALA A 180 -7.84 -9.18 -6.54
CA ALA A 180 -6.57 -9.47 -5.88
C ALA A 180 -5.43 -9.48 -6.90
N ARG A 181 -4.20 -9.25 -6.43
CA ARG A 181 -3.02 -9.22 -7.31
C ARG A 181 -2.81 -10.61 -7.95
N GLY A 182 -2.63 -10.64 -9.26
CA GLY A 182 -2.21 -11.88 -9.94
C GLY A 182 -0.83 -12.34 -9.50
N TYR A 183 -0.52 -13.61 -9.71
CA TYR A 183 0.69 -14.29 -9.22
C TYR A 183 1.97 -13.47 -9.45
N LEU A 184 2.24 -13.04 -10.68
CA LEU A 184 3.47 -12.30 -10.99
C LEU A 184 3.60 -11.01 -10.17
N ARG A 185 2.52 -10.23 -10.05
CA ARG A 185 2.56 -8.96 -9.29
C ARG A 185 2.70 -9.20 -7.80
N TRP A 186 2.06 -10.25 -7.28
CA TRP A 186 2.21 -10.67 -5.90
C TRP A 186 3.66 -11.09 -5.63
N TRP A 187 4.23 -11.97 -6.44
CA TRP A 187 5.58 -12.50 -6.26
C TRP A 187 6.62 -11.37 -6.31
N LEU A 188 6.54 -10.50 -7.31
CA LEU A 188 7.46 -9.36 -7.42
C LEU A 188 7.34 -8.38 -6.24
N ARG A 189 6.13 -8.21 -5.68
CA ARG A 189 5.90 -7.35 -4.52
C ARG A 189 6.55 -7.91 -3.25
N THR A 190 6.49 -9.23 -3.05
CA THR A 190 6.96 -9.90 -1.83
C THR A 190 8.46 -10.19 -1.84
N HIS A 191 9.13 -10.03 -2.97
CA HIS A 191 10.56 -10.33 -3.15
C HIS A 191 11.43 -9.06 -3.38
N PRO A 192 12.72 -9.08 -2.97
CA PRO A 192 13.62 -7.93 -3.02
C PRO A 192 14.17 -7.64 -4.44
N VAL A 193 13.29 -7.44 -5.41
CA VAL A 193 13.63 -7.36 -6.85
C VAL A 193 14.14 -5.98 -7.30
N LEU A 194 14.02 -4.94 -6.47
CA LEU A 194 14.51 -3.59 -6.80
C LEU A 194 15.75 -3.25 -5.96
N ALA A 195 16.93 -3.53 -6.50
CA ALA A 195 18.21 -3.28 -5.83
C ALA A 195 18.28 -3.89 -4.42
N GLY A 196 17.73 -5.10 -4.24
CA GLY A 196 17.67 -5.79 -2.95
C GLY A 196 16.54 -5.32 -2.02
N VAL A 197 15.61 -4.48 -2.52
CA VAL A 197 14.45 -3.99 -1.76
C VAL A 197 13.16 -4.46 -2.42
N ARG A 198 12.17 -4.80 -1.59
CA ARG A 198 10.83 -5.14 -2.05
C ARG A 198 10.09 -3.90 -2.58
N PRO A 199 9.35 -4.01 -3.71
CA PRO A 199 8.62 -2.89 -4.29
C PRO A 199 7.58 -2.24 -3.37
N ASP A 200 6.91 -2.99 -2.49
CA ASP A 200 5.97 -2.45 -1.49
C ASP A 200 6.64 -1.71 -0.33
N ARG A 201 7.97 -1.85 -0.19
CA ARG A 201 8.77 -1.08 0.78
C ARG A 201 9.34 0.20 0.17
N LEU A 202 8.92 0.54 -1.05
CA LEU A 202 9.25 1.75 -1.78
C LEU A 202 7.96 2.52 -2.12
N ARG A 203 8.07 3.79 -2.49
CA ARG A 203 6.96 4.58 -3.04
C ARG A 203 7.13 4.81 -4.54
N HIS A 204 6.02 5.07 -5.22
CA HIS A 204 6.07 5.61 -6.58
C HIS A 204 6.87 6.93 -6.58
N PRO A 205 7.79 7.15 -7.55
CA PRO A 205 8.64 8.34 -7.57
C PRO A 205 7.85 9.65 -7.59
N ASP A 206 6.72 9.68 -8.31
CA ASP A 206 5.81 10.84 -8.38
C ASP A 206 4.86 10.98 -7.18
N GLY A 207 4.78 9.96 -6.31
CA GLY A 207 3.97 9.98 -5.09
C GLY A 207 4.65 10.78 -3.99
N THR A 208 4.06 11.90 -3.58
CA THR A 208 4.65 12.80 -2.56
C THR A 208 4.09 12.60 -1.17
N GLU A 209 2.97 11.89 -1.00
CA GLU A 209 2.33 11.69 0.32
C GLU A 209 3.22 10.85 1.24
N LEU A 210 3.85 9.81 0.69
CA LEU A 210 4.69 8.85 1.40
C LEU A 210 6.15 9.28 1.56
N GLN A 211 6.49 10.52 1.16
CA GLN A 211 7.86 11.02 1.25
C GLN A 211 8.34 11.07 2.70
N GLY A 212 9.56 10.54 2.94
CA GLY A 212 10.16 10.45 4.28
C GLY A 212 9.85 9.14 5.00
N LEU A 213 8.72 8.51 4.66
CA LEU A 213 8.35 7.18 5.15
C LEU A 213 8.86 6.08 4.21
N TYR A 214 8.84 6.33 2.89
CA TYR A 214 9.28 5.40 1.87
C TYR A 214 10.25 6.07 0.90
N GLU A 215 11.29 5.34 0.51
CA GLU A 215 12.21 5.77 -0.54
C GLU A 215 11.57 5.60 -1.93
N PRO A 216 11.86 6.50 -2.89
CA PRO A 216 11.32 6.37 -4.24
C PRO A 216 11.87 5.13 -4.94
N ALA A 217 11.00 4.39 -5.61
CA ALA A 217 11.40 3.32 -6.52
C ALA A 217 12.17 3.91 -7.70
N ALA A 218 13.34 3.33 -7.99
CA ALA A 218 14.21 3.73 -9.10
C ALA A 218 14.09 2.71 -10.24
N ALA A 219 13.11 2.92 -11.13
CA ALA A 219 12.89 2.07 -12.30
C ALA A 219 12.28 2.87 -13.47
N GLY A 220 12.33 2.29 -14.68
CA GLY A 220 11.68 2.87 -15.86
C GLY A 220 10.14 2.73 -15.82
N PRO A 221 9.39 3.52 -16.62
CA PRO A 221 7.92 3.55 -16.56
C PRO A 221 7.22 2.19 -16.73
N GLU A 222 7.68 1.36 -17.67
CA GLU A 222 7.10 0.01 -17.91
C GLU A 222 7.25 -0.90 -16.67
N VAL A 223 8.38 -0.80 -15.98
CA VAL A 223 8.64 -1.57 -14.75
C VAL A 223 7.82 -1.01 -13.58
N LEU A 224 7.70 0.32 -13.46
CA LEU A 224 6.83 0.92 -12.45
C LEU A 224 5.36 0.54 -12.66
N GLU A 225 4.90 0.41 -13.90
CA GLU A 225 3.56 -0.08 -14.23
C GLU A 225 3.36 -1.56 -13.85
N LEU A 226 4.41 -2.39 -13.96
CA LEU A 226 4.41 -3.78 -13.50
C LEU A 226 4.43 -3.91 -11.97
N LEU A 227 5.23 -3.10 -11.29
CA LEU A 227 5.41 -3.21 -9.85
C LEU A 227 4.32 -2.48 -9.04
N ARG A 228 3.75 -1.40 -9.59
CA ARG A 228 2.77 -0.52 -8.92
C ARG A 228 3.16 -0.20 -7.46
N PRO A 229 4.36 0.36 -7.20
CA PRO A 229 4.69 0.81 -5.85
C PRO A 229 3.66 1.86 -5.38
N PRO A 230 3.31 1.89 -4.09
CA PRO A 230 2.26 2.78 -3.57
C PRO A 230 2.60 4.26 -3.83
N ALA A 231 1.62 5.03 -4.30
CA ALA A 231 1.78 6.46 -4.60
C ALA A 231 1.13 7.35 -3.53
N ARG A 232 0.11 6.81 -2.86
CA ARG A 232 -0.72 7.48 -1.85
C ARG A 232 -0.85 6.63 -0.61
N LEU A 233 -1.28 7.26 0.47
CA LEU A 233 -1.57 6.55 1.72
C LEU A 233 -2.71 5.53 1.56
N ASP A 234 -3.71 5.81 0.71
CA ASP A 234 -4.79 4.84 0.44
C ASP A 234 -4.27 3.54 -0.20
N ASP A 235 -3.21 3.61 -1.01
CA ASP A 235 -2.65 2.41 -1.65
C ASP A 235 -2.03 1.45 -0.61
N VAL A 236 -1.45 2.03 0.46
CA VAL A 236 -0.86 1.30 1.59
C VAL A 236 -1.94 0.77 2.53
N LEU A 237 -2.96 1.57 2.83
CA LEU A 237 -4.04 1.20 3.75
C LEU A 237 -5.04 0.18 3.16
N ALA A 238 -4.98 -0.10 1.85
CA ALA A 238 -5.81 -1.10 1.19
C ALA A 238 -5.38 -2.55 1.46
N ASP A 239 -4.31 -2.75 2.23
CA ASP A 239 -3.68 -4.03 2.52
C ASP A 239 -3.24 -4.03 3.99
N VAL A 240 -3.71 -5.02 4.76
CA VAL A 240 -3.53 -5.05 6.23
C VAL A 240 -2.05 -5.11 6.60
N ASP A 241 -1.27 -5.95 5.93
CA ASP A 241 0.17 -6.08 6.19
C ASP A 241 0.94 -4.79 5.90
N ASP A 242 0.54 -4.04 4.87
CA ASP A 242 1.16 -2.76 4.54
C ASP A 242 0.76 -1.66 5.55
N ALA A 243 -0.46 -1.72 6.09
CA ALA A 243 -0.92 -0.82 7.14
C ALA A 243 -0.16 -1.07 8.46
N ILE A 244 0.04 -2.34 8.86
CA ILE A 244 0.86 -2.71 10.02
C ILE A 244 2.30 -2.24 9.83
N GLU A 245 2.90 -2.53 8.68
CA GLU A 245 4.25 -2.08 8.37
C GLU A 245 4.36 -0.53 8.36
N LEU A 246 3.33 0.18 7.90
CA LEU A 246 3.30 1.64 7.97
C LEU A 246 3.26 2.14 9.43
N LEU A 247 2.52 1.46 10.31
CA LEU A 247 2.49 1.75 11.74
C LEU A 247 3.90 1.64 12.34
N ASP A 248 4.64 0.58 12.01
CA ASP A 248 6.05 0.40 12.42
C ASP A 248 6.95 1.51 11.88
N ARG A 249 6.82 1.85 10.59
CA ARG A 249 7.59 2.93 9.96
C ARG A 249 7.35 4.29 10.62
N LEU A 250 6.16 4.55 11.13
CA LEU A 250 5.88 5.79 11.85
C LEU A 250 6.68 5.86 13.16
N GLY A 251 6.96 4.73 13.81
CA GLY A 251 7.79 4.63 15.01
C GLY A 251 9.30 4.73 14.79
N ASP A 252 9.78 4.61 13.55
CA ASP A 252 11.21 4.61 13.22
C ASP A 252 11.84 6.03 13.28
N PRO A 253 12.74 6.36 14.24
CA PRO A 253 13.34 7.69 14.36
C PRO A 253 14.19 8.11 13.15
N ALA A 254 14.61 7.18 12.28
CA ALA A 254 15.37 7.49 11.07
C ALA A 254 14.48 8.04 9.94
N ARG A 255 13.16 7.86 10.05
CA ARG A 255 12.18 8.29 9.05
C ARG A 255 11.60 9.66 9.40
N THR A 256 10.96 10.28 8.42
CA THR A 256 10.18 11.51 8.60
C THR A 256 8.81 11.35 7.96
N VAL A 257 7.86 12.20 8.31
CA VAL A 257 6.53 12.20 7.70
C VAL A 257 6.11 13.62 7.37
N ARG A 258 5.33 13.78 6.31
CA ARG A 258 4.79 15.08 5.95
C ARG A 258 3.77 15.58 7.01
N PRO A 259 3.79 16.86 7.39
CA PRO A 259 2.88 17.40 8.41
C PRO A 259 1.39 17.15 8.13
N GLU A 260 0.99 17.25 6.86
CA GLU A 260 -0.39 17.01 6.42
C GLU A 260 -0.83 15.55 6.56
N VAL A 261 0.10 14.60 6.40
CA VAL A 261 -0.14 13.16 6.57
C VAL A 261 -0.21 12.82 8.05
N LEU A 262 0.75 13.30 8.83
CA LEU A 262 0.80 13.05 10.28
C LEU A 262 -0.49 13.47 10.99
N ARG A 263 -1.14 14.52 10.52
CA ARG A 263 -2.40 15.01 11.08
C ARG A 263 -3.51 13.94 11.09
N THR A 264 -3.52 13.01 10.14
CA THR A 264 -4.64 12.07 9.93
C THR A 264 -4.21 10.61 9.84
N VAL A 265 -2.93 10.30 9.66
CA VAL A 265 -2.43 8.94 9.39
C VAL A 265 -2.83 7.95 10.47
N TYR A 266 -2.73 8.30 11.76
CA TYR A 266 -3.11 7.40 12.84
C TYR A 266 -4.60 7.09 12.87
N ALA A 267 -5.46 8.08 12.62
CA ALA A 267 -6.90 7.83 12.56
C ALA A 267 -7.28 6.96 11.35
N ARG A 268 -6.57 7.10 10.23
CA ARG A 268 -6.77 6.26 9.04
C ARG A 268 -6.25 4.84 9.26
N LEU A 269 -5.10 4.68 9.93
CA LEU A 269 -4.58 3.37 10.35
C LEU A 269 -5.53 2.67 11.32
N ALA A 270 -6.05 3.40 12.32
CA ALA A 270 -7.00 2.85 13.27
C ALA A 270 -8.28 2.35 12.59
N ALA A 271 -8.74 3.04 11.55
CA ALA A 271 -9.87 2.59 10.74
C ALA A 271 -9.52 1.39 9.83
N ALA A 272 -8.32 1.36 9.25
CA ALA A 272 -7.88 0.28 8.36
C ALA A 272 -7.57 -1.03 9.11
N LEU A 273 -7.17 -0.92 10.38
CA LEU A 273 -6.83 -2.03 11.26
C LEU A 273 -7.93 -2.32 12.30
N ASP A 274 -9.14 -1.79 12.11
CA ASP A 274 -10.26 -2.05 13.01
C ASP A 274 -10.59 -3.54 13.05
N GLY A 275 -10.62 -4.12 14.26
CA GLY A 275 -10.81 -5.56 14.46
C GLY A 275 -9.61 -6.45 14.12
N ILE A 276 -8.48 -5.87 13.72
CA ILE A 276 -7.21 -6.59 13.51
C ILE A 276 -6.38 -6.52 14.79
N ASP A 277 -5.82 -7.67 15.18
CA ASP A 277 -4.89 -7.77 16.32
C ASP A 277 -3.49 -7.32 15.85
N ALA A 278 -3.22 -6.03 15.95
CA ALA A 278 -1.93 -5.42 15.60
C ALA A 278 -1.22 -4.92 16.86
N ASP A 279 0.05 -5.29 17.01
CA ASP A 279 0.85 -4.82 18.13
C ASP A 279 1.08 -3.29 18.03
N PRO A 280 0.90 -2.53 19.12
CA PRO A 280 1.23 -1.11 19.13
C PRO A 280 2.75 -0.90 19.02
N PRO A 281 3.21 0.16 18.34
CA PRO A 281 4.63 0.39 18.15
C PRO A 281 5.30 0.89 19.44
N ASP A 282 6.57 0.49 19.69
CA ASP A 282 7.38 0.95 20.82
C ASP A 282 7.53 2.50 20.89
N ARG A 283 7.36 3.16 19.75
CA ARG A 283 7.49 4.61 19.60
C ARG A 283 6.43 5.15 18.66
N VAL A 284 5.91 6.33 19.00
CA VAL A 284 4.91 7.03 18.20
C VAL A 284 5.45 8.34 17.64
N ARG A 285 5.06 8.66 16.41
CA ARG A 285 5.39 9.91 15.72
C ARG A 285 4.56 11.05 16.29
N VAL A 286 5.21 11.99 16.96
CA VAL A 286 4.57 13.15 17.61
C VAL A 286 4.85 14.47 16.88
N ALA A 287 5.81 14.46 15.95
CA ALA A 287 6.08 15.55 15.02
C ALA A 287 6.67 14.96 13.72
N PRO A 288 6.70 15.71 12.60
CA PRO A 288 7.23 15.25 11.31
C PRO A 288 8.57 14.51 11.37
N ASP A 289 9.46 14.91 12.28
CA ASP A 289 10.83 14.45 12.42
C ASP A 289 11.13 13.85 13.81
N ARG A 290 10.10 13.62 14.64
CA ARG A 290 10.29 13.20 16.03
C ARG A 290 9.31 12.12 16.46
N VAL A 291 9.88 11.06 17.05
CA VAL A 291 9.14 10.01 17.75
C VAL A 291 9.31 10.12 19.26
N ALA A 292 8.40 9.53 20.03
CA ALA A 292 8.46 9.44 21.49
C ALA A 292 8.01 8.05 21.95
N GLU A 293 8.56 7.57 23.06
CA GLU A 293 8.13 6.33 23.73
C GLU A 293 6.85 6.61 24.53
N ASP A 294 6.86 7.67 25.34
CA ASP A 294 5.68 8.14 26.07
C ASP A 294 5.02 9.32 25.35
N ALA A 295 3.71 9.23 25.13
CA ALA A 295 2.90 10.29 24.55
C ALA A 295 1.44 10.21 25.03
N VAL A 296 0.63 11.21 24.66
CA VAL A 296 -0.82 11.18 24.85
C VAL A 296 -1.53 11.53 23.56
N VAL A 297 -2.71 10.95 23.34
CA VAL A 297 -3.58 11.32 22.23
C VAL A 297 -4.40 12.55 22.63
N LEU A 298 -4.34 13.61 21.83
CA LEU A 298 -5.15 14.82 22.09
C LEU A 298 -6.59 14.63 21.61
N ASP A 299 -7.49 14.44 22.56
CA ASP A 299 -8.93 14.32 22.38
C ASP A 299 -9.66 15.66 22.54
N ALA A 300 -9.16 16.52 23.45
CA ALA A 300 -9.72 17.84 23.72
C ALA A 300 -8.68 18.97 23.59
N PRO A 301 -8.87 19.97 22.70
CA PRO A 301 -7.85 20.98 22.40
C PRO A 301 -7.58 21.98 23.53
N TYR A 302 -8.50 22.13 24.50
CA TYR A 302 -8.30 22.98 25.67
C TYR A 302 -7.36 22.35 26.71
N LEU A 303 -7.10 21.04 26.63
CA LEU A 303 -6.18 20.34 27.53
C LEU A 303 -4.71 20.56 27.17
N LEU A 304 -4.41 20.95 25.93
CA LEU A 304 -3.05 21.08 25.41
C LEU A 304 -2.07 21.86 26.33
N PRO A 305 -2.44 22.98 26.97
CA PRO A 305 -1.53 23.69 27.88
C PRO A 305 -1.22 22.94 29.19
N LEU A 306 -2.03 21.94 29.53
CA LEU A 306 -1.91 21.15 30.76
C LEU A 306 -1.16 19.83 30.54
N VAL A 307 -0.95 19.42 29.29
CA VAL A 307 -0.22 18.22 28.93
C VAL A 307 1.28 18.48 28.95
N ASP A 308 2.03 17.66 29.69
CA ASP A 308 3.50 17.70 29.74
C ASP A 308 4.18 16.70 28.79
N LEU A 309 3.41 15.72 28.30
CA LEU A 309 3.88 14.70 27.37
C LEU A 309 3.78 15.18 25.92
N PRO A 310 4.59 14.62 25.01
CA PRO A 310 4.37 14.76 23.58
C PRO A 310 2.93 14.37 23.19
N VAL A 311 2.39 15.08 22.19
CA VAL A 311 1.00 14.91 21.76
C VAL A 311 0.94 14.23 20.40
N VAL A 312 0.14 13.16 20.31
CA VAL A 312 -0.22 12.51 19.05
C VAL A 312 -1.51 13.14 18.50
N PRO A 313 -1.55 13.50 17.20
CA PRO A 313 -2.79 13.97 16.57
C PRO A 313 -3.85 12.85 16.51
N GLY A 314 -5.00 13.06 17.14
CA GLY A 314 -6.10 12.09 17.10
C GLY A 314 -6.86 12.01 15.77
N GLY A 315 -6.56 12.87 14.79
CA GLY A 315 -7.12 12.80 13.43
C GLY A 315 -8.65 12.88 13.30
N GLY A 316 -9.37 13.24 14.38
CA GLY A 316 -10.84 13.20 14.44
C GLY A 316 -11.42 11.93 15.06
N ALA A 317 -10.58 10.94 15.39
CA ALA A 317 -10.95 9.69 16.05
C ALA A 317 -9.99 9.39 17.23
N PRO A 318 -9.88 10.27 18.23
CA PRO A 318 -8.86 10.16 19.28
C PRO A 318 -8.96 8.85 20.08
N GLY A 319 -10.16 8.32 20.32
CA GLY A 319 -10.34 7.04 21.03
C GLY A 319 -9.74 5.87 20.24
N ALA A 320 -10.12 5.70 18.97
CA ALA A 320 -9.57 4.64 18.11
C ALA A 320 -8.04 4.78 17.93
N VAL A 321 -7.51 6.01 17.91
CA VAL A 321 -6.06 6.25 17.87
C VAL A 321 -5.39 5.88 19.20
N ALA A 322 -6.02 6.17 20.34
CA ALA A 322 -5.54 5.77 21.66
C ALA A 322 -5.49 4.24 21.79
N ASP A 323 -6.55 3.55 21.35
CA ASP A 323 -6.64 2.10 21.35
C ASP A 323 -5.57 1.47 20.43
N LEU A 324 -5.42 1.96 19.19
CA LEU A 324 -4.40 1.46 18.24
C LEU A 324 -2.97 1.59 18.79
N LEU A 325 -2.68 2.70 19.47
CA LEU A 325 -1.32 3.02 19.92
C LEU A 325 -1.05 2.57 21.37
N ASP A 326 -2.03 2.02 22.07
CA ASP A 326 -2.01 1.76 23.51
C ASP A 326 -1.53 2.97 24.33
N LEU A 327 -2.10 4.14 24.01
CA LEU A 327 -1.77 5.41 24.67
C LEU A 327 -2.99 6.00 25.39
N PRO A 328 -2.82 6.62 26.55
CA PRO A 328 -3.92 7.32 27.19
C PRO A 328 -4.30 8.60 26.41
N MET A 329 -5.57 8.97 26.48
CA MET A 329 -6.04 10.27 26.02
C MET A 329 -5.64 11.38 26.99
N ALA A 330 -5.48 12.60 26.48
CA ALA A 330 -5.14 13.75 27.31
C ALA A 330 -6.14 13.98 28.45
N SER A 331 -7.44 13.74 28.23
CA SER A 331 -8.49 13.85 29.26
C SER A 331 -8.38 12.83 30.39
N GLU A 332 -7.72 11.70 30.17
CA GLU A 332 -7.53 10.65 31.17
C GLU A 332 -6.34 10.95 32.09
N VAL A 333 -5.33 11.64 31.55
CA VAL A 333 -4.11 12.00 32.29
C VAL A 333 -4.25 13.35 32.99
N VAL A 334 -4.93 14.31 32.37
CA VAL A 334 -5.07 15.67 32.91
C VAL A 334 -6.22 15.73 33.90
N THR A 335 -5.87 15.82 35.18
CA THR A 335 -6.83 16.18 36.24
C THR A 335 -6.61 17.63 36.66
N ALA A 336 -7.58 18.51 36.41
CA ALA A 336 -7.51 19.90 36.84
C ALA A 336 -8.85 20.38 37.41
N PRO A 337 -8.83 21.14 38.53
CA PRO A 337 -10.06 21.68 39.09
C PRO A 337 -10.65 22.74 38.16
N SER A 338 -11.98 22.77 38.10
CA SER A 338 -12.73 23.76 37.34
C SER A 338 -12.32 25.18 37.74
N PRO A 339 -12.13 26.09 36.78
CA PRO A 339 -11.84 27.49 37.07
C PRO A 339 -13.01 28.14 37.82
N THR A 340 -12.72 29.02 38.77
CA THR A 340 -13.72 29.75 39.55
C THR A 340 -13.63 31.25 39.29
N GLY A 341 -14.74 31.97 39.44
CA GLY A 341 -14.82 33.42 39.19
C GLY A 341 -15.12 33.77 37.73
N GLY A 342 -14.62 34.93 37.30
CA GLY A 342 -14.91 35.51 35.98
C GLY A 342 -16.22 36.31 35.96
N ARG A 343 -16.26 37.35 35.13
CA ARG A 343 -17.48 38.14 34.89
C ARG A 343 -18.34 37.40 33.88
N ARG A 344 -19.53 36.97 34.30
CA ARG A 344 -20.51 36.32 33.42
C ARG A 344 -21.16 37.35 32.50
N VAL A 345 -21.24 37.00 31.22
CA VAL A 345 -21.86 37.79 30.15
C VAL A 345 -22.63 36.84 29.24
N ALA A 346 -23.78 37.26 28.73
CA ALA A 346 -24.49 36.45 27.73
C ALA A 346 -23.68 36.43 26.42
N TRP A 347 -23.63 35.29 25.73
CA TRP A 347 -22.90 35.19 24.47
C TRP A 347 -23.36 36.24 23.44
N ALA A 348 -24.66 36.52 23.37
CA ALA A 348 -25.25 37.52 22.47
C ALA A 348 -24.80 38.96 22.74
N GLU A 349 -24.36 39.26 23.96
CA GLU A 349 -23.93 40.62 24.37
C GLU A 349 -22.47 40.91 24.02
N LEU A 350 -21.70 39.89 23.62
CA LEU A 350 -20.30 40.08 23.25
C LEU A 350 -20.17 40.79 21.89
N PRO A 351 -19.23 41.74 21.75
CA PRO A 351 -18.90 42.31 20.45
C PRO A 351 -18.54 41.22 19.43
N GLY A 352 -19.16 41.26 18.24
CA GLY A 352 -18.93 40.24 17.20
C GLY A 352 -19.85 39.01 17.30
N ALA A 353 -20.65 38.87 18.35
CA ALA A 353 -21.56 37.73 18.56
C ALA A 353 -22.56 37.52 17.40
N ALA A 354 -23.08 38.60 16.81
CA ALA A 354 -24.02 38.51 15.69
C ALA A 354 -23.38 37.85 14.45
N LEU A 355 -22.14 38.24 14.09
CA LEU A 355 -21.41 37.64 12.97
C LEU A 355 -21.01 36.19 13.29
N ALA A 356 -20.54 35.93 14.51
CA ALA A 356 -20.22 34.57 14.97
C ALA A 356 -21.46 33.64 14.91
N GLY A 357 -22.63 34.14 15.32
CA GLY A 357 -23.92 33.47 15.18
C GLY A 357 -24.26 33.15 13.73
N ALA A 358 -24.15 34.14 12.83
CA ALA A 358 -24.38 33.96 11.40
C ALA A 358 -23.46 32.88 10.79
N ARG A 359 -22.16 32.89 11.10
CA ARG A 359 -21.18 31.86 10.66
C ARG A 359 -21.50 30.46 11.21
N LEU A 360 -22.24 30.36 12.31
CA LEU A 360 -22.76 29.11 12.87
C LEU A 360 -24.16 28.74 12.35
N GLY A 361 -24.76 29.56 11.48
CA GLY A 361 -26.14 29.36 11.01
C GLY A 361 -27.20 29.60 12.10
N ARG A 362 -26.89 30.45 13.09
CA ARG A 362 -27.76 30.75 14.24
C ARG A 362 -28.18 32.21 14.21
N GLN A 363 -29.47 32.47 14.48
CA GLN A 363 -29.98 33.83 14.58
C GLN A 363 -29.43 34.58 15.80
N GLU A 364 -29.17 33.87 16.89
CA GLU A 364 -28.59 34.41 18.11
C GLU A 364 -27.78 33.33 18.84
N LEU A 365 -26.76 33.75 19.59
CA LEU A 365 -25.99 32.87 20.46
C LEU A 365 -26.65 32.78 21.84
N THR A 366 -26.87 31.56 22.33
CA THR A 366 -27.47 31.32 23.64
C THR A 366 -26.42 30.97 24.70
N GLY A 367 -26.79 31.14 25.97
CA GLY A 367 -25.95 30.79 27.11
C GLY A 367 -25.03 31.92 27.59
N GLU A 368 -24.22 31.60 28.58
CA GLU A 368 -23.30 32.54 29.23
C GLU A 368 -21.83 32.13 29.02
N VAL A 369 -20.94 33.11 29.10
CA VAL A 369 -19.49 32.94 29.13
C VAL A 369 -18.91 33.73 30.30
N ALA A 370 -18.02 33.11 31.06
CA ALA A 370 -17.27 33.73 32.14
C ALA A 370 -15.96 34.30 31.59
N VAL A 371 -15.82 35.63 31.60
CA VAL A 371 -14.63 36.33 31.12
C VAL A 371 -13.70 36.64 32.30
N HIS A 372 -12.44 36.22 32.21
CA HIS A 372 -11.41 36.37 33.24
C HIS A 372 -10.30 37.29 32.76
N ASP A 373 -9.78 38.16 33.62
CA ASP A 373 -8.56 38.93 33.31
C ASP A 373 -7.32 38.02 33.22
N THR A 374 -7.34 36.89 33.92
CA THR A 374 -6.35 35.82 33.81
C THR A 374 -7.03 34.51 34.17
N LEU A 375 -7.20 33.65 33.17
CA LEU A 375 -7.77 32.32 33.35
C LEU A 375 -6.67 31.31 33.70
N THR A 376 -6.83 30.62 34.82
CA THR A 376 -5.92 29.56 35.26
C THR A 376 -6.68 28.30 35.63
N VAL A 377 -6.16 27.15 35.20
CA VAL A 377 -6.69 25.81 35.48
C VAL A 377 -5.51 24.94 35.94
N GLY A 378 -5.65 24.26 37.07
CA GLY A 378 -4.56 23.47 37.65
C GLY A 378 -3.26 24.26 37.90
N GLY A 379 -3.35 25.57 38.18
CA GLY A 379 -2.19 26.45 38.37
C GLY A 379 -1.48 26.90 37.10
N ARG A 380 -1.94 26.47 35.91
CA ARG A 380 -1.40 26.90 34.61
C ARG A 380 -2.34 27.88 33.94
N ARG A 381 -1.78 28.82 33.17
CA ARG A 381 -2.57 29.75 32.36
C ARG A 381 -3.14 29.02 31.15
N VAL A 382 -4.44 29.19 30.92
CA VAL A 382 -5.14 28.69 29.73
C VAL A 382 -5.94 29.83 29.12
N ALA A 383 -6.14 29.81 27.81
CA ALA A 383 -6.92 30.85 27.13
C ALA A 383 -8.43 30.61 27.26
N TRP A 384 -8.86 29.35 27.30
CA TRP A 384 -10.26 28.95 27.40
C TRP A 384 -10.40 27.59 28.09
N TRP A 385 -11.56 27.35 28.72
CA TRP A 385 -11.92 26.11 29.39
C TRP A 385 -13.44 25.90 29.37
N PRO A 386 -13.96 24.83 28.76
CA PRO A 386 -15.39 24.54 28.78
C PRO A 386 -15.80 23.90 30.12
N GLU A 387 -16.88 24.38 30.75
CA GLU A 387 -17.38 23.85 32.02
C GLU A 387 -18.92 23.86 32.07
N GLY A 388 -19.55 22.70 31.87
CA GLY A 388 -21.01 22.59 31.83
C GLY A 388 -21.64 23.61 30.88
N ASP A 389 -22.54 24.44 31.41
CA ASP A 389 -23.26 25.46 30.63
C ASP A 389 -22.50 26.80 30.46
N VAL A 390 -21.35 26.97 31.11
CA VAL A 390 -20.59 28.23 31.10
C VAL A 390 -19.16 27.98 30.63
N ASP A 391 -18.79 28.52 29.48
CA ASP A 391 -17.38 28.52 29.06
C ASP A 391 -16.61 29.59 29.81
N HIS A 392 -15.37 29.28 30.19
CA HIS A 392 -14.44 30.22 30.79
C HIS A 392 -13.43 30.66 29.73
N VAL A 393 -13.18 31.97 29.61
CA VAL A 393 -12.24 32.54 28.63
C VAL A 393 -11.41 33.66 29.27
N ASP A 394 -10.21 33.89 28.73
CA ASP A 394 -9.36 35.04 29.10
C ASP A 394 -9.78 36.36 28.42
N GLY A 395 -10.90 36.35 27.70
CA GLY A 395 -11.44 37.50 26.97
C GLY A 395 -10.79 37.76 25.61
N SER A 396 -9.76 37.03 25.22
CA SER A 396 -9.18 37.14 23.88
C SER A 396 -10.15 36.63 22.81
N ALA A 397 -10.12 37.26 21.63
CA ALA A 397 -10.94 36.83 20.50
C ALA A 397 -10.66 35.37 20.09
N THR A 398 -9.40 34.93 20.20
CA THR A 398 -9.02 33.53 19.95
C THR A 398 -9.65 32.58 20.97
N ALA A 399 -9.68 32.93 22.26
CA ALA A 399 -10.35 32.13 23.28
C ALA A 399 -11.85 32.03 23.04
N LEU A 400 -12.51 33.16 22.77
CA LEU A 400 -13.94 33.23 22.46
C LEU A 400 -14.30 32.37 21.25
N GLY A 401 -13.55 32.51 20.15
CA GLY A 401 -13.79 31.73 18.94
C GLY A 401 -13.60 30.22 19.13
N ARG A 402 -12.59 29.81 19.91
CA ARG A 402 -12.33 28.39 20.20
C ARG A 402 -13.38 27.79 21.15
N ALA A 403 -13.73 28.50 22.23
CA ALA A 403 -14.75 28.07 23.17
C ALA A 403 -16.10 27.90 22.47
N LEU A 404 -16.51 28.89 21.67
CA LEU A 404 -17.78 28.82 20.96
C LEU A 404 -17.79 27.72 19.88
N ALA A 405 -16.70 27.55 19.13
CA ALA A 405 -16.58 26.46 18.15
C ALA A 405 -16.69 25.09 18.82
N TRP A 406 -16.02 24.91 19.96
CA TRP A 406 -16.08 23.67 20.74
C TRP A 406 -17.49 23.40 21.26
N ARG A 407 -18.12 24.39 21.91
CA ARG A 407 -19.51 24.29 22.39
C ARG A 407 -20.50 23.98 21.26
N ALA A 408 -20.25 24.53 20.07
CA ALA A 408 -21.10 24.30 18.91
C ALA A 408 -20.91 22.94 18.23
N GLY A 409 -19.88 22.17 18.60
CA GLY A 409 -19.48 20.94 17.90
C GLY A 409 -18.88 21.18 16.51
N ASP A 410 -18.42 22.40 16.22
CA ASP A 410 -17.94 22.81 14.88
C ASP A 410 -16.51 23.39 14.99
N TRP A 411 -15.56 22.52 15.34
CA TRP A 411 -14.16 22.91 15.58
C TRP A 411 -13.47 23.49 14.34
N ALA A 412 -13.95 23.17 13.14
CA ALA A 412 -13.43 23.72 11.89
C ALA A 412 -13.59 25.25 11.84
N LYS A 413 -14.68 25.79 12.42
CA LYS A 413 -14.97 27.22 12.43
C LYS A 413 -14.21 28.04 13.46
N ARG A 414 -13.38 27.44 14.33
CA ARG A 414 -12.67 28.15 15.42
C ARG A 414 -11.91 29.41 14.96
N GLN A 415 -11.35 29.41 13.76
CA GLN A 415 -10.61 30.54 13.20
C GLN A 415 -11.57 31.64 12.70
N ALA A 416 -12.61 31.27 11.97
CA ALA A 416 -13.65 32.19 11.50
C ALA A 416 -14.39 32.84 12.69
N LEU A 417 -14.67 32.08 13.75
CA LEU A 417 -15.28 32.65 14.96
C LEU A 417 -14.30 33.57 15.70
N ALA A 418 -13.02 33.22 15.78
CA ALA A 418 -12.02 34.08 16.39
C ALA A 418 -11.89 35.42 15.66
N GLU A 419 -11.96 35.43 14.33
CA GLU A 419 -11.98 36.66 13.54
C GLU A 419 -13.22 37.52 13.82
N ALA A 420 -14.40 36.91 13.91
CA ALA A 420 -15.63 37.62 14.22
C ALA A 420 -15.56 38.39 15.55
N PHE A 421 -14.94 37.78 16.57
CA PHE A 421 -14.71 38.43 17.86
C PHE A 421 -13.54 39.42 17.85
N ALA A 422 -12.57 39.27 16.94
CA ALA A 422 -11.41 40.16 16.84
C ALA A 422 -11.74 41.47 16.12
N LEU A 423 -12.71 41.44 15.20
CA LEU A 423 -13.04 42.57 14.31
C LEU A 423 -14.54 42.91 14.34
N PRO A 424 -15.13 43.19 15.52
CA PRO A 424 -16.58 43.42 15.64
C PRO A 424 -17.06 44.63 14.81
N ASP A 425 -16.23 45.65 14.65
CA ASP A 425 -16.57 46.86 13.87
C ASP A 425 -16.56 46.63 12.36
N ARG A 426 -16.00 45.51 11.89
CA ARG A 426 -15.95 45.14 10.45
C ARG A 426 -16.99 44.09 10.08
N ALA A 427 -17.99 43.84 10.92
CA ALA A 427 -18.94 42.75 10.74
C ALA A 427 -19.66 42.78 9.37
N GLY A 428 -20.02 43.97 8.87
CA GLY A 428 -20.64 44.11 7.55
C GLY A 428 -19.72 43.83 6.37
N GLU A 429 -18.43 44.18 6.49
CA GLU A 429 -17.42 43.87 5.46
C GLU A 429 -17.14 42.37 5.43
N LEU A 430 -16.92 41.75 6.59
CA LEU A 430 -16.66 40.31 6.71
C LEU A 430 -17.86 39.48 6.24
N ALA A 431 -19.09 39.91 6.53
CA ALA A 431 -20.29 39.26 6.00
C ALA A 431 -20.37 39.33 4.46
N ALA A 432 -19.89 40.43 3.86
CA ALA A 432 -19.80 40.54 2.41
C ALA A 432 -18.70 39.65 1.83
N GLU A 433 -17.58 39.48 2.53
CA GLU A 433 -16.51 38.54 2.15
C GLU A 433 -17.01 37.08 2.22
N ASP A 434 -17.72 36.70 3.30
CA ASP A 434 -18.29 35.37 3.48
C ASP A 434 -19.23 34.98 2.31
N ALA A 435 -19.99 35.95 1.78
CA ALA A 435 -20.92 35.75 0.67
C ALA A 435 -20.26 35.50 -0.71
N VAL A 436 -18.94 35.63 -0.83
CA VAL A 436 -18.22 35.35 -2.09
C VAL A 436 -18.07 33.85 -2.34
N GLY A 437 -18.04 33.05 -1.27
CA GLY A 437 -17.75 31.61 -1.32
C GLY A 437 -18.93 30.68 -1.02
N GLU A 438 -20.13 31.22 -0.74
CA GLU A 438 -21.40 30.48 -0.76
C GLU A 438 -21.87 30.25 -2.21
#